data_AF-A0A969B8D5-F1
#
_entry.id   AF-A0A969B8D5-F1
#
_cell.length_a   1.000
_cell.length_b   1.000
_cell.length_c   1.000
_cell.angle_alpha   90.00
_cell.angle_beta   90.00
_cell.angle_gamma   90.00
#
_symmetry.space_group_name_H-M   'P 1'
#
loop_
_entity.id
_entity.type
_entity.pdbx_description
1 polymer ?
#
loop_
_entity_poly.entity_id
_entity_poly.type
_entity_poly.pdbx_seq_one_letter_code
_entity_poly.pdbx_strand_id
1 'polypeptide(L)' 'MVLYQVALDKDVHLWKRLTVANNNNIIRVIDTSKNSIAVIKYNVTELPTDFLIDAREKQVMLKNPGLQEIEEVLTRK' A
#
# COMPACT_ATOMS: atom_id res chain seq x y z
N MET A 1 7.14 1.04 11.78
CA MET A 1 6.36 0.66 10.58
C MET A 1 6.03 1.93 9.82
N VAL A 2 6.21 1.95 8.50
CA VAL A 2 5.83 3.09 7.65
C VAL A 2 4.71 2.62 6.74
N LEU A 3 3.59 3.33 6.72
CA LEU A 3 2.47 2.98 5.86
C LEU A 3 2.62 3.69 4.51
N TYR A 4 2.58 2.93 3.43
CA TYR A 4 2.54 3.48 2.08
C TYR A 4 1.16 3.24 1.48
N GLN A 5 0.57 4.27 0.90
CA GLN A 5 -0.69 4.17 0.20
C GLN A 5 -0.49 4.61 -1.25
N VAL A 6 -0.77 3.69 -2.19
CA VAL A 6 -0.62 3.94 -3.62
C VAL A 6 -2.00 4.01 -4.25
N ALA A 7 -2.37 5.18 -4.77
CA ALA A 7 -3.56 5.34 -5.58
C ALA A 7 -3.25 4.97 -7.03
N LEU A 8 -4.04 4.08 -7.60
CA LEU A 8 -4.00 3.70 -9.01
C LEU A 8 -5.11 4.38 -9.83
N ASP A 9 -5.94 5.19 -9.16
CA ASP A 9 -7.00 5.94 -9.80
C ASP A 9 -6.46 7.05 -10.70
N LYS A 10 -7.18 7.31 -11.79
CA LYS A 10 -6.87 8.43 -12.69
C LYS A 10 -7.31 9.79 -12.14
N ASP A 11 -8.22 9.81 -11.16
CA ASP A 11 -8.74 11.05 -10.58
C ASP A 11 -7.89 11.54 -9.39
N VAL A 12 -6.85 12.31 -9.73
CA VAL A 12 -5.94 12.95 -8.78
C VAL A 12 -6.66 13.96 -7.87
N HIS A 13 -7.71 14.62 -8.35
CA HIS A 13 -8.41 15.67 -7.59
C HIS A 13 -9.28 15.07 -6.49
N LEU A 14 -10.00 13.99 -6.80
CA LEU A 14 -10.74 13.21 -5.81
C LEU A 14 -9.80 12.68 -4.74
N TRP A 15 -8.67 12.07 -5.14
CA TRP A 15 -7.68 11.56 -4.20
C TRP A 15 -7.15 12.62 -3.23
N LYS A 16 -6.73 13.78 -3.76
CA LYS A 16 -6.24 14.88 -2.92
C LYS A 16 -7.29 15.33 -1.92
N ARG A 17 -8.54 15.51 -2.34
CA ARG A 17 -9.64 15.89 -1.46
C ARG A 17 -9.89 14.87 -0.35
N LEU A 18 -9.84 13.57 -0.64
CA LEU A 18 -10.07 12.50 0.33
C LEU A 18 -8.91 12.35 1.33
N THR A 19 -7.68 12.71 0.94
CA THR A 19 -6.47 12.49 1.74
C THR A 19 -6.05 13.68 2.58
N VAL A 20 -6.45 14.91 2.21
CA VAL A 20 -6.18 16.15 2.96
C VAL A 20 -6.73 16.10 4.40
N ALA A 21 -7.76 15.28 4.66
CA ALA A 21 -8.35 15.15 5.99
C ALA A 21 -7.55 14.27 6.97
N ASN A 22 -6.59 13.46 6.51
CA ASN A 22 -5.92 12.45 7.33
C ASN A 22 -4.41 12.67 7.39
N ASN A 23 -3.97 13.45 8.39
CA ASN A 23 -2.58 13.85 8.61
C ASN A 23 -1.78 12.85 9.48
N ASN A 24 -1.93 11.56 9.19
CA ASN A 24 -1.17 10.50 9.85
C ASN A 24 0.05 10.10 9.01
N ASN A 25 1.05 9.49 9.65
CA ASN A 25 2.36 9.02 9.15
C ASN A 25 2.29 8.03 7.95
N ILE A 26 1.56 8.41 6.90
CA ILE A 26 1.27 7.63 5.70
C ILE A 26 1.90 8.36 4.53
N ILE A 27 2.82 7.68 3.85
CA ILE A 27 3.41 8.19 2.61
C ILE A 27 2.44 7.85 1.48
N ARG A 28 1.92 8.87 0.81
CA ARG A 28 0.92 8.73 -0.25
C ARG A 28 1.54 8.99 -1.60
N VAL A 29 1.31 8.06 -2.53
CA VAL A 29 1.78 8.13 -3.91
C VAL A 29 0.60 7.95 -4.84
N ILE A 30 0.55 8.72 -5.92
CA ILE A 30 -0.43 8.51 -6.99
C ILE A 30 0.33 8.02 -8.20
N ASP A 31 -0.05 6.87 -8.72
CA ASP A 31 0.49 6.31 -9.94
C ASP A 31 -0.62 6.25 -10.99
N THR A 32 -0.64 7.25 -11.88
CA THR A 32 -1.59 7.33 -13.00
C THR A 32 -1.09 6.59 -14.25
N SER A 33 0.02 5.84 -14.15
CA SER A 33 0.58 5.09 -15.27
C SER A 33 -0.39 3.99 -15.72
N LYS A 34 -0.51 3.82 -17.05
CA LYS A 34 -1.20 2.66 -17.61
C LYS A 34 -0.48 1.34 -17.31
N ASN A 35 0.82 1.41 -17.02
CA ASN A 35 1.70 0.32 -16.63
C ASN A 35 2.22 0.57 -15.21
N SER A 36 1.32 0.59 -14.24
CA SER A 36 1.74 0.80 -12.84
C SER A 36 2.70 -0.32 -12.43
N ILE A 37 3.88 0.08 -11.94
CA ILE A 37 4.88 -0.86 -11.42
C ILE A 37 4.29 -1.62 -10.24
N ALA A 38 3.42 -0.99 -9.44
CA ALA A 38 2.78 -1.65 -8.32
C ALA A 38 1.88 -2.80 -8.81
N VAL A 39 1.08 -2.58 -9.86
CA VAL A 39 0.21 -3.60 -10.46
C VAL A 39 1.02 -4.77 -11.01
N ILE A 40 2.07 -4.48 -11.79
CA ILE A 40 2.86 -5.51 -12.48
C ILE A 40 3.72 -6.29 -11.48
N LYS A 41 4.44 -5.58 -10.60
CA LYS A 41 5.40 -6.20 -9.67
C LYS A 41 4.70 -6.98 -8.56
N TYR A 42 3.58 -6.47 -8.05
CA TYR A 42 2.86 -7.10 -6.94
C TYR A 42 1.62 -7.89 -7.40
N ASN A 43 1.41 -8.02 -8.72
CA ASN A 43 0.29 -8.73 -9.33
C ASN A 43 -1.05 -8.34 -8.69
N VAL A 44 -1.34 -7.03 -8.67
CA VAL A 44 -2.58 -6.47 -8.10
C VAL A 44 -3.70 -6.64 -9.12
N THR A 45 -4.65 -7.52 -8.84
CA THR A 45 -5.80 -7.82 -9.72
C THR A 45 -7.09 -7.15 -9.26
N GLU A 46 -7.17 -6.79 -7.98
CA GLU A 46 -8.35 -6.18 -7.36
C GLU A 46 -7.94 -5.07 -6.38
N LEU A 47 -8.86 -4.15 -6.09
CA LEU A 47 -8.64 -3.07 -5.14
C LEU A 47 -9.75 -3.05 -4.08
N PRO A 48 -9.43 -2.71 -2.81
CA PRO A 48 -8.07 -2.49 -2.29
C PRO A 48 -7.27 -3.80 -2.19
N THR A 49 -5.95 -3.71 -2.31
CA THR A 49 -5.02 -4.81 -1.97
C THR A 49 -3.95 -4.28 -1.04
N ASP A 50 -3.78 -4.96 0.10
CA ASP A 50 -2.80 -4.62 1.12
C ASP A 50 -1.61 -5.58 1.09
N PHE A 51 -0.42 -5.08 1.41
CA PHE A 51 0.78 -5.89 1.47
C PHE A 51 1.58 -5.56 2.73
N LEU A 52 2.05 -6.59 3.42
CA LEU A 52 3.14 -6.45 4.38
C LEU A 52 4.45 -6.79 3.68
N ILE A 53 5.38 -5.84 3.63
CA ILE A 53 6.64 -5.97 2.91
C ILE A 53 7.80 -5.83 3.90
N ASP A 54 8.76 -6.77 3.82
CA ASP A 54 10.04 -6.58 4.49
C ASP A 54 10.90 -5.61 3.67
N ALA A 55 11.12 -4.40 4.19
CA ALA A 55 11.91 -3.39 3.50
C ALA A 55 13.40 -3.75 3.36
N ARG A 56 13.94 -4.60 4.24
CA ARG A 56 15.35 -5.03 4.20
C ARG A 56 15.57 -6.03 3.09
N GLU A 57 14.68 -7.03 3.02
CA GLU A 57 14.76 -8.13 2.06
C GLU A 57 14.02 -7.83 0.75
N LYS A 58 13.27 -6.71 0.71
CA LYS A 58 12.46 -6.25 -0.43
C LYS A 58 11.43 -7.29 -0.92
N GLN A 59 10.94 -8.13 0.00
CA GLN A 59 10.01 -9.22 -0.29
C GLN A 59 8.65 -8.98 0.35
N VAL A 60 7.60 -9.46 -0.32
CA VAL A 60 6.25 -9.51 0.25
C VAL A 60 6.22 -10.63 1.30
N MET A 61 5.87 -10.27 2.53
CA MET A 61 5.66 -11.22 3.61
C MET A 61 4.22 -11.74 3.61
N LEU A 62 3.24 -10.84 3.43
CA LEU A 62 1.81 -11.16 3.41
C LEU A 62 1.08 -10.33 2.35
N LYS A 63 0.03 -10.90 1.75
CA LYS A 63 -0.91 -10.25 0.83
C LYS A 63 -2.30 -10.29 1.45
N ASN A 64 -2.96 -9.14 1.53
CA ASN A 64 -4.23 -8.89 2.23
C ASN A 64 -4.28 -9.41 3.68
N PRO A 65 -3.26 -9.11 4.51
CA PRO A 65 -3.25 -9.60 5.88
C PRO A 65 -4.29 -8.91 6.76
N GLY A 66 -4.87 -9.66 7.70
CA GLY A 66 -5.62 -9.10 8.82
C GLY A 66 -4.71 -8.44 9.86
N LEU A 67 -5.30 -7.66 10.78
CA LEU A 67 -4.55 -6.99 11.86
C LEU A 67 -3.76 -7.98 12.73
N GLN A 68 -4.37 -9.11 13.08
CA GLN A 68 -3.73 -10.14 13.90
C GLN A 68 -2.49 -10.74 13.21
N GLU A 69 -2.57 -11.03 11.91
CA GLU A 69 -1.43 -11.56 11.15
C GLU A 69 -0.28 -10.56 11.07
N ILE A 70 -0.60 -9.26 10.95
CA ILE A 70 0.40 -8.18 11.00
C ILE A 70 1.08 -8.16 12.37
N GLU A 71 0.30 -8.20 13.45
CA GLU A 71 0.82 -8.19 14.82
C GLU A 71 1.73 -9.38 15.10
N GLU A 72 1.35 -10.58 14.66
CA GLU A 72 2.17 -11.78 14.82
C GLU A 72 3.52 -11.67 14.09
N VAL A 73 3.54 -11.09 12.89
CA VAL A 73 4.80 -10.89 12.16
C VAL A 73 5.68 -9.83 12.82
N LEU A 74 5.07 -8.74 13.33
CA LEU A 74 5.79 -7.64 13.95
C LEU A 74 6.34 -7.99 15.34
N THR A 75 5.69 -8.89 16.08
CA THR A 75 6.09 -9.30 17.44
C THR A 75 7.13 -10.42 17.46
N ARG A 76 7.28 -11.19 16.38
CA ARG A 76 8.24 -12.30 16.26
C ARG A 76 9.67 -11.86 15.86
N LYS A 77 9.91 -10.57 15.63
CA LYS A 77 11.22 -10.00 15.26
C LYS A 77 11.81 -9.18 16.40
#